data_AF-A0AAN8IY26-F1
#
_entry.id   AF-A0AAN8IY26-F1
#
_cell.length_a   1.000
_cell.length_b   1.000
_cell.length_c   1.000
_cell.angle_alpha   90.00
_cell.angle_beta   90.00
_cell.angle_gamma   90.00
#
_symmetry.space_group_name_H-M   'P 1'
#
loop_
_entity.id
_entity.type
_entity.pdbx_description
1 polymer ?
#
loop_
_entity_poly.entity_id
_entity_poly.type
_entity_poly.pdbx_seq_one_letter_code
_entity_poly.pdbx_strand_id
1 'polypeptide(L)'
;MDVTCSWMKILFFMFLYVTVDAEQVDECVKLTSCSCRNSEGIIDLSPLASTDYTAKFKDVQEEDGSYYFSYNPCYSFSENGCTAVSGCQTDMTNYFSLGTQYSAAFKVDATNGLYIEYDDTTDVKRTLQVYLKCDQGEEGKLDVKGAFPSGSAIYEMTLTSKHCCTKSPGPNPDPCKHSHREWLIIIILSCIMVSLLVLIILSSIIICLQIRNNRNTSLTTTIPNPKVSEKKSYGTLN
;
A
#
# COMPACT_ATOMS: atom_id res chain seq x y z
N MET A 1 -29.37 1.27 34.54
CA MET A 1 -29.78 0.83 33.18
C MET A 1 -29.79 2.04 32.25
N ASP A 2 -28.74 2.87 32.26
CA ASP A 2 -27.41 2.69 31.63
C ASP A 2 -27.38 3.20 30.18
N VAL A 3 -27.73 4.48 30.01
CA VAL A 3 -27.67 5.18 28.72
C VAL A 3 -26.25 5.72 28.46
N THR A 4 -25.37 5.75 29.45
CA THR A 4 -24.01 6.29 29.37
C THR A 4 -23.00 5.36 28.67
N CYS A 5 -23.31 4.08 28.52
CA CYS A 5 -22.40 3.08 27.92
C CYS A 5 -22.56 2.93 26.39
N SER A 6 -23.64 3.47 25.81
CA SER A 6 -23.90 3.34 24.36
C SER A 6 -23.15 4.39 23.52
N TRP A 7 -22.94 5.59 24.07
CA TRP A 7 -22.34 6.72 23.35
C TRP A 7 -20.81 6.60 23.22
N MET A 8 -20.16 5.86 24.13
CA MET A 8 -18.75 5.49 24.01
C MET A 8 -18.47 4.53 22.84
N LYS A 9 -19.45 3.73 22.40
CA LYS A 9 -19.29 2.82 21.25
C LYS A 9 -19.31 3.56 19.92
N ILE A 10 -20.06 4.67 19.84
CA ILE A 10 -20.20 5.46 18.61
C ILE A 10 -18.94 6.30 18.36
N LEU A 11 -18.32 6.85 19.41
CA LEU A 11 -17.04 7.55 19.30
C LEU A 11 -15.87 6.61 18.97
N PHE A 12 -15.91 5.37 19.44
CA PHE A 12 -14.89 4.35 19.13
C PHE A 12 -14.97 3.86 17.67
N PHE A 13 -16.18 3.79 17.09
CA PHE A 13 -16.37 3.44 15.67
C PHE A 13 -16.00 4.56 14.70
N MET A 14 -16.12 5.84 15.10
CA MET A 14 -15.73 6.97 14.25
C MET A 14 -14.21 7.22 14.19
N PHE A 15 -13.45 6.83 15.22
CA PHE A 15 -11.97 6.87 15.17
C PHE A 15 -11.36 5.69 14.41
N LEU A 16 -12.14 4.65 14.10
CA LEU A 16 -11.68 3.47 13.35
C LEU A 16 -11.75 3.63 11.82
N TYR A 17 -12.13 4.83 11.34
CA TYR A 17 -12.04 5.26 9.94
C TYR A 17 -10.79 6.13 9.71
N VAL A 18 -9.69 5.87 10.42
CA VAL A 18 -8.38 6.17 9.85
C VAL A 18 -8.31 5.31 8.59
N THR A 19 -8.53 5.93 7.45
CA THR A 19 -8.35 5.28 6.15
C THR A 19 -6.91 4.82 6.13
N VAL A 20 -6.73 3.51 6.33
CA VAL A 20 -5.53 2.83 5.88
C VAL A 20 -5.57 3.02 4.38
N ASP A 21 -4.85 4.02 3.88
CA ASP A 21 -4.35 3.97 2.51
C ASP A 21 -3.46 2.73 2.49
N ALA A 22 -4.07 1.61 2.12
CA ALA A 22 -3.31 0.47 1.66
C ALA A 22 -2.62 0.99 0.41
N GLU A 23 -1.35 1.36 0.55
CA GLU A 23 -0.47 1.57 -0.59
C GLU A 23 -0.57 0.29 -1.42
N GLN A 24 -1.37 0.34 -2.50
CA GLN A 24 -1.47 -0.77 -3.42
C GLN A 24 -0.08 -0.90 -4.02
N VAL A 25 0.65 -1.93 -3.59
CA VAL A 25 1.88 -2.34 -4.23
C VAL A 25 1.52 -2.65 -5.68
N ASP A 26 1.87 -1.75 -6.58
CA ASP A 26 1.51 -1.83 -7.98
C ASP A 26 2.24 -3.02 -8.61
N GLU A 27 1.55 -4.16 -8.69
CA GLU A 27 2.11 -5.40 -9.21
C GLU A 27 2.43 -5.26 -10.71
N CYS A 28 3.65 -5.63 -11.10
CA CYS A 28 4.03 -5.64 -12.51
C CYS A 28 3.68 -6.98 -13.15
N VAL A 29 2.61 -7.00 -13.94
CA VAL A 29 2.14 -8.20 -14.65
C VAL A 29 3.10 -8.52 -15.80
N LYS A 30 3.76 -9.68 -15.73
CA LYS A 30 4.70 -10.17 -16.76
C LYS A 30 4.01 -10.26 -18.13
N LEU A 31 4.57 -9.57 -19.12
CA LEU A 31 4.17 -9.69 -20.53
C LEU A 31 5.09 -10.64 -21.29
N THR A 32 6.40 -10.53 -21.05
CA THR A 32 7.44 -11.39 -21.64
C THR A 32 8.51 -11.69 -20.58
N SER A 33 9.58 -12.41 -20.93
CA SER A 33 10.77 -12.53 -20.05
C SER A 33 11.45 -11.19 -19.77
N CYS A 34 11.06 -10.11 -20.46
CA CYS A 34 11.74 -8.83 -20.43
C CYS A 34 10.88 -7.59 -20.34
N SER A 35 9.58 -7.78 -20.25
CA SER A 35 8.66 -6.68 -20.11
C SER A 35 7.53 -7.05 -19.18
N CYS A 36 7.06 -6.05 -18.45
CA CYS A 36 5.92 -6.15 -17.58
C CYS A 36 5.10 -4.86 -17.66
N ARG A 37 3.85 -4.94 -17.23
CA ARG A 37 2.91 -3.81 -17.19
C ARG A 37 2.42 -3.61 -15.78
N ASN A 38 2.45 -2.37 -15.33
CA ASN A 38 1.86 -1.92 -14.07
C ASN A 38 0.85 -0.79 -14.35
N SER A 39 0.33 -0.13 -13.32
CA SER A 39 -0.65 0.96 -13.46
C SER A 39 -0.10 2.19 -14.19
N GLU A 40 1.22 2.42 -14.12
CA GLU A 40 1.89 3.57 -14.74
C GLU A 40 2.24 3.34 -16.22
N GLY A 41 2.42 2.08 -16.65
CA GLY A 41 2.66 1.75 -18.03
C GLY A 41 3.44 0.45 -18.24
N ILE A 42 4.25 0.44 -19.30
CA ILE A 42 5.04 -0.74 -19.68
C ILE A 42 6.51 -0.46 -19.42
N ILE A 43 7.16 -1.39 -18.72
CA ILE A 43 8.61 -1.46 -18.61
C ILE A 43 9.08 -2.51 -19.61
N ASP A 44 10.07 -2.16 -20.42
CA ASP A 44 10.61 -3.01 -21.48
C ASP A 44 12.14 -2.91 -21.51
N LEU A 45 12.78 -3.99 -21.06
CA LEU A 45 14.23 -4.11 -20.99
C LEU A 45 14.86 -4.59 -22.30
N SER A 46 14.07 -4.94 -23.32
CA SER A 46 14.56 -5.45 -24.61
C SER A 46 15.61 -4.56 -25.28
N PRO A 47 15.51 -3.21 -25.23
CA PRO A 47 16.53 -2.34 -25.83
C PRO A 47 17.91 -2.37 -25.14
N LEU A 48 17.97 -2.82 -23.87
CA LEU A 48 19.23 -2.96 -23.14
C LEU A 48 20.00 -4.21 -23.52
N ALA A 49 19.27 -5.25 -23.91
CA ALA A 49 19.80 -6.58 -24.06
C ALA A 49 20.77 -6.70 -25.23
N SER A 50 21.84 -7.48 -25.04
CA SER A 50 22.67 -7.91 -26.15
C SER A 50 22.02 -9.09 -26.87
N THR A 51 22.03 -9.07 -28.19
CA THR A 51 21.45 -10.12 -29.06
C THR A 51 22.51 -11.03 -29.70
N ASP A 52 23.79 -10.77 -29.44
CA ASP A 52 24.93 -11.50 -30.00
C ASP A 52 25.35 -12.72 -29.16
N TYR A 53 24.48 -13.18 -28.26
CA TYR A 53 24.73 -14.27 -27.31
C TYR A 53 25.88 -13.99 -26.31
N THR A 54 26.24 -12.73 -26.10
CA THR A 54 27.17 -12.29 -25.05
C THR A 54 26.45 -11.55 -23.92
N ALA A 55 27.09 -11.45 -22.76
CA ALA A 55 26.56 -10.67 -21.65
C ALA A 55 26.62 -9.16 -21.95
N LYS A 56 25.50 -8.45 -21.74
CA LYS A 56 25.46 -6.98 -21.88
C LYS A 56 26.36 -6.30 -20.85
N PHE A 57 26.27 -6.78 -19.62
CA PHE A 57 27.12 -6.37 -18.51
C PHE A 57 28.01 -7.56 -18.22
N LYS A 58 29.30 -7.43 -18.48
CA LYS A 58 30.24 -8.54 -18.39
C LYS A 58 31.24 -8.28 -17.27
N ASP A 59 31.50 -9.31 -16.46
CA ASP A 59 32.52 -9.31 -15.41
C ASP A 59 32.43 -8.06 -14.49
N VAL A 60 31.23 -7.68 -14.07
CA VAL A 60 31.02 -6.58 -13.14
C VAL A 60 31.36 -7.05 -11.74
N GLN A 61 32.35 -6.43 -11.11
CA GLN A 61 32.80 -6.79 -9.76
C GLN A 61 31.73 -6.44 -8.72
N GLU A 62 31.54 -7.32 -7.73
CA GLU A 62 30.71 -7.01 -6.56
C GLU A 62 31.36 -5.96 -5.64
N GLU A 63 30.55 -5.20 -4.91
CA GLU A 63 30.98 -4.05 -4.11
C GLU A 63 32.06 -4.38 -3.06
N ASP A 64 31.86 -5.45 -2.28
CA ASP A 64 32.69 -5.78 -1.10
C ASP A 64 33.44 -7.12 -1.23
N GLY A 65 33.64 -7.63 -2.44
CA GLY A 65 34.16 -8.98 -2.63
C GLY A 65 35.00 -9.22 -3.88
N SER A 66 35.23 -10.50 -4.15
CA SER A 66 36.15 -10.98 -5.19
C SER A 66 35.45 -11.69 -6.34
N TYR A 67 34.12 -11.76 -6.32
CA TYR A 67 33.33 -12.31 -7.40
C TYR A 67 32.98 -11.23 -8.44
N TYR A 68 32.84 -11.70 -9.67
CA TYR A 68 32.41 -10.94 -10.82
C TYR A 68 31.12 -11.54 -11.36
N PHE A 69 30.30 -10.68 -11.96
CA PHE A 69 28.98 -11.05 -12.41
C PHE A 69 28.75 -10.57 -13.84
N SER A 70 28.28 -11.48 -14.66
CA SER A 70 27.82 -11.20 -16.01
C SER A 70 26.31 -11.32 -16.07
N TYR A 71 25.65 -10.37 -16.72
CA TYR A 71 24.21 -10.30 -16.84
C TYR A 71 23.80 -9.85 -18.24
N ASN A 72 22.77 -10.51 -18.77
CA ASN A 72 22.08 -10.04 -19.97
C ASN A 72 20.57 -10.11 -19.72
N PRO A 73 19.84 -8.99 -19.81
CA PRO A 73 18.39 -9.07 -19.83
C PRO A 73 17.93 -9.76 -21.12
N CYS A 74 16.76 -10.39 -21.10
CA CYS A 74 15.98 -10.85 -22.27
C CYS A 74 16.50 -12.04 -23.05
N TYR A 75 17.75 -12.01 -23.46
CA TYR A 75 18.38 -13.03 -24.28
C TYR A 75 19.38 -13.81 -23.46
N SER A 76 19.42 -15.12 -23.68
CA SER A 76 20.41 -15.95 -23.01
C SER A 76 21.80 -15.70 -23.60
N PHE A 77 22.82 -15.87 -22.77
CA PHE A 77 24.21 -15.91 -23.18
C PHE A 77 24.89 -17.16 -22.62
N SER A 78 26.08 -17.45 -23.12
CA SER A 78 26.92 -18.52 -22.60
C SER A 78 28.34 -18.02 -22.42
N GLU A 79 28.95 -18.36 -21.29
CA GLU A 79 30.36 -18.15 -21.04
C GLU A 79 30.86 -19.23 -20.07
N ASN A 80 32.03 -19.79 -20.34
CA ASN A 80 32.79 -20.69 -19.47
C ASN A 80 31.98 -21.36 -18.34
N GLY A 81 31.31 -22.49 -18.59
CA GLY A 81 30.57 -23.21 -17.53
C GLY A 81 29.13 -22.70 -17.27
N CYS A 82 28.82 -21.45 -17.57
CA CYS A 82 27.46 -20.94 -17.67
C CYS A 82 26.92 -21.10 -19.10
N THR A 83 25.84 -21.86 -19.27
CA THR A 83 25.28 -22.16 -20.61
C THR A 83 23.82 -21.73 -20.71
N ALA A 84 23.52 -20.88 -21.70
CA ALA A 84 22.18 -20.36 -21.98
C ALA A 84 21.50 -19.71 -20.75
N VAL A 85 22.27 -18.95 -19.99
CA VAL A 85 21.84 -18.29 -18.75
C VAL A 85 21.47 -16.83 -18.98
N SER A 86 20.84 -16.21 -17.98
CA SER A 86 20.64 -14.77 -17.92
C SER A 86 21.57 -14.07 -16.93
N GLY A 87 22.15 -14.80 -15.99
CA GLY A 87 23.23 -14.32 -15.14
C GLY A 87 24.25 -15.42 -14.84
N CYS A 88 25.51 -15.02 -14.68
CA CYS A 88 26.62 -15.88 -14.33
C CYS A 88 27.49 -15.20 -13.27
N GLN A 89 27.87 -15.93 -12.22
CA GLN A 89 28.86 -15.51 -11.24
C GLN A 89 30.19 -16.20 -11.53
N THR A 90 31.31 -15.50 -11.32
CA THR A 90 32.64 -16.10 -11.43
C THR A 90 33.64 -15.52 -10.44
N ASP A 91 34.61 -16.34 -10.02
CA ASP A 91 35.86 -15.91 -9.36
C ASP A 91 37.03 -15.85 -10.36
N MET A 92 36.71 -15.74 -11.66
CA MET A 92 37.59 -15.85 -12.84
C MET A 92 38.10 -17.27 -13.12
N THR A 93 37.86 -18.25 -12.24
CA THR A 93 38.29 -19.65 -12.41
C THR A 93 37.09 -20.59 -12.52
N ASN A 94 36.13 -20.45 -11.59
CA ASN A 94 34.89 -21.19 -11.49
C ASN A 94 33.73 -20.29 -11.92
N TYR A 95 32.68 -20.90 -12.45
CA TYR A 95 31.53 -20.20 -12.98
C TYR A 95 30.25 -20.88 -12.54
N PHE A 96 29.29 -20.07 -12.11
CA PHE A 96 28.05 -20.52 -11.51
C PHE A 96 26.87 -19.81 -12.16
N SER A 97 25.97 -20.60 -12.71
CA SER A 97 24.72 -20.14 -13.31
C SER A 97 23.80 -19.53 -12.24
N LEU A 98 23.21 -18.38 -12.56
CA LEU A 98 22.32 -17.63 -11.64
C LEU A 98 20.87 -17.56 -12.11
N GLY A 99 20.55 -18.23 -13.21
CA GLY A 99 19.19 -18.37 -13.71
C GLY A 99 19.09 -18.27 -15.22
N THR A 100 17.86 -18.41 -15.73
CA THR A 100 17.58 -18.42 -17.16
C THR A 100 16.45 -17.47 -17.50
N GLN A 101 16.34 -17.06 -18.76
CA GLN A 101 15.24 -16.19 -19.20
C GLN A 101 13.86 -16.82 -19.04
N TYR A 102 13.78 -18.14 -18.95
CA TYR A 102 12.53 -18.84 -18.71
C TYR A 102 12.02 -18.66 -17.27
N SER A 103 12.93 -18.63 -16.28
CA SER A 103 12.58 -18.44 -14.86
C SER A 103 12.30 -16.98 -14.47
N ALA A 104 12.45 -16.04 -15.41
CA ALA A 104 12.16 -14.62 -15.21
C ALA A 104 10.80 -14.37 -14.52
N ALA A 105 10.80 -13.71 -13.38
CA ALA A 105 9.59 -13.30 -12.67
C ALA A 105 9.73 -11.85 -12.18
N PHE A 106 8.76 -10.99 -12.52
CA PHE A 106 8.71 -9.62 -12.00
C PHE A 106 8.05 -9.63 -10.62
N LYS A 107 8.69 -8.97 -9.66
CA LYS A 107 8.25 -8.92 -8.26
C LYS A 107 8.50 -7.52 -7.69
N VAL A 108 7.78 -7.17 -6.64
CA VAL A 108 7.95 -5.90 -5.96
C VAL A 108 8.43 -6.16 -4.53
N ASP A 109 9.51 -5.51 -4.15
CA ASP A 109 9.95 -5.39 -2.77
C ASP A 109 9.45 -4.07 -2.20
N ALA A 110 8.95 -4.09 -0.96
CA ALA A 110 8.39 -2.90 -0.32
C ALA A 110 9.42 -1.79 -0.07
N THR A 111 10.72 -2.13 -0.03
CA THR A 111 11.80 -1.18 0.27
C THR A 111 12.51 -0.73 -1.00
N ASN A 112 12.83 -1.68 -1.88
CA ASN A 112 13.71 -1.48 -3.03
C ASN A 112 12.94 -1.36 -4.36
N GLY A 113 11.62 -1.60 -4.35
CA GLY A 113 10.76 -1.46 -5.51
C GLY A 113 10.77 -2.69 -6.42
N LEU A 114 10.51 -2.44 -7.71
CA LEU A 114 10.39 -3.49 -8.72
C LEU A 114 11.73 -4.17 -9.01
N TYR A 115 11.72 -5.50 -9.07
CA TYR A 115 12.85 -6.30 -9.51
C TYR A 115 12.41 -7.44 -10.41
N ILE A 116 13.36 -7.94 -11.20
CA ILE A 116 13.21 -9.20 -11.93
C ILE A 116 14.05 -10.28 -11.24
N GLU A 117 13.42 -11.40 -10.96
CA GLU A 117 14.02 -12.58 -10.36
C GLU A 117 14.29 -13.64 -11.44
N TYR A 118 15.44 -14.30 -11.34
CA TYR A 118 15.77 -15.49 -12.10
C TYR A 118 16.21 -16.60 -11.13
N ASP A 119 15.83 -17.82 -11.43
CA ASP A 119 16.23 -19.00 -10.67
C ASP A 119 17.02 -19.98 -11.55
N ASP A 120 18.07 -20.57 -10.98
CA ASP A 120 18.71 -21.79 -11.47
C ASP A 120 18.53 -22.93 -10.47
N THR A 121 18.28 -24.13 -10.97
CA THR A 121 18.08 -25.35 -10.18
C THR A 121 18.94 -26.52 -10.67
N THR A 122 19.95 -26.27 -11.51
CA THR A 122 20.75 -27.33 -12.13
C THR A 122 21.67 -28.06 -11.15
N ASP A 123 22.23 -27.38 -10.14
CA ASP A 123 23.05 -27.97 -9.08
C ASP A 123 22.54 -27.56 -7.67
N VAL A 124 22.74 -26.31 -7.31
CA VAL A 124 22.30 -25.65 -6.08
C VAL A 124 21.30 -24.60 -6.52
N LYS A 125 20.18 -24.50 -5.81
CA LYS A 125 19.22 -23.44 -6.10
C LYS A 125 19.89 -22.08 -5.86
N ARG A 126 20.12 -21.33 -6.93
CA ARG A 126 20.61 -19.94 -6.89
C ARG A 126 19.52 -19.03 -7.45
N THR A 127 19.36 -17.89 -6.80
CA THR A 127 18.36 -16.89 -7.18
C THR A 127 19.07 -15.57 -7.45
N LEU A 128 18.85 -15.01 -8.63
CA LEU A 128 19.32 -13.68 -9.00
C LEU A 128 18.17 -12.69 -8.90
N GLN A 129 18.37 -11.60 -8.15
CA GLN A 129 17.45 -10.48 -8.02
C GLN A 129 18.07 -9.23 -8.64
N VAL A 130 17.44 -8.71 -9.69
CA VAL A 130 17.86 -7.51 -10.40
C VAL A 130 16.85 -6.40 -10.16
N TYR A 131 17.16 -5.50 -9.24
CA TYR A 131 16.33 -4.33 -8.94
C TYR A 131 16.38 -3.33 -10.08
N LEU A 132 15.22 -2.82 -10.49
CA LEU A 132 15.06 -1.93 -11.63
C LEU A 132 14.94 -0.49 -11.15
N LYS A 133 15.96 0.32 -11.42
CA LYS A 133 15.99 1.74 -11.07
C LYS A 133 15.83 2.60 -12.33
N CYS A 134 14.75 3.37 -12.36
CA CYS A 134 14.49 4.32 -13.45
C CYS A 134 15.44 5.53 -13.34
N ASP A 135 16.19 5.80 -14.42
CA ASP A 135 16.94 7.04 -14.61
C ASP A 135 16.93 7.41 -16.10
N GLN A 136 16.27 8.52 -16.44
CA GLN A 136 16.13 8.98 -17.82
C GLN A 136 17.47 9.38 -18.47
N GLY A 137 18.51 9.68 -17.68
CA GLY A 137 19.83 10.06 -18.14
C GLY A 137 20.79 8.88 -18.35
N GLU A 138 20.42 7.68 -17.90
CA GLU A 138 21.30 6.51 -17.93
C GLU A 138 20.84 5.52 -19.02
N GLU A 139 21.75 5.16 -19.94
CA GLU A 139 21.44 4.14 -20.94
C GLU A 139 21.36 2.78 -20.28
N GLY A 140 22.30 2.44 -19.41
CA GLY A 140 22.32 1.17 -18.69
C GLY A 140 23.57 1.02 -17.84
N LYS A 141 23.39 0.97 -16.52
CA LYS A 141 24.43 0.75 -15.52
C LYS A 141 24.02 -0.40 -14.61
N LEU A 142 24.96 -1.30 -14.32
CA LEU A 142 24.75 -2.40 -13.39
C LEU A 142 25.66 -2.22 -12.17
N ASP A 143 25.06 -2.15 -10.99
CA ASP A 143 25.76 -2.17 -9.71
C ASP A 143 25.50 -3.52 -9.03
N VAL A 144 26.55 -4.21 -8.58
CA VAL A 144 26.45 -5.58 -8.07
C VAL A 144 26.79 -5.61 -6.59
N LYS A 145 25.84 -6.08 -5.77
CA LYS A 145 26.03 -6.27 -4.34
C LYS A 145 26.59 -7.66 -4.01
N GLY A 146 26.29 -8.64 -4.86
CA GLY A 146 26.69 -10.03 -4.65
C GLY A 146 25.70 -10.80 -3.78
N ALA A 147 26.18 -11.78 -3.02
CA ALA A 147 25.32 -12.61 -2.17
C ALA A 147 24.71 -11.79 -1.01
N PHE A 148 23.38 -11.68 -0.97
CA PHE A 148 22.66 -10.92 0.04
C PHE A 148 21.46 -11.71 0.61
N PRO A 149 21.35 -11.86 1.95
CA PRO A 149 22.38 -11.57 2.95
C PRO A 149 23.64 -12.44 2.72
N SER A 150 24.79 -12.00 3.23
CA SER A 150 26.06 -12.71 3.00
C SER A 150 25.99 -14.19 3.38
N GLY A 151 26.48 -15.05 2.49
CA GLY A 151 26.41 -16.51 2.64
C GLY A 151 25.08 -17.14 2.18
N SER A 152 24.14 -16.35 1.65
CA SER A 152 22.96 -16.87 0.97
C SER A 152 23.28 -17.32 -0.46
N ALA A 153 22.34 -18.04 -1.08
CA ALA A 153 22.35 -18.32 -2.52
C ALA A 153 21.46 -17.32 -3.30
N ILE A 154 21.20 -16.15 -2.73
CA ILE A 154 20.44 -15.05 -3.33
C ILE A 154 21.44 -13.94 -3.68
N TYR A 155 21.48 -13.56 -4.94
CA TYR A 155 22.42 -12.59 -5.47
C TYR A 155 21.67 -11.34 -5.90
N GLU A 156 22.12 -10.19 -5.40
CA GLU A 156 21.46 -8.91 -5.61
C GLU A 156 22.29 -8.01 -6.52
N MET A 157 21.64 -7.41 -7.49
CA MET A 157 22.18 -6.38 -8.36
C MET A 157 21.13 -5.31 -8.64
N THR A 158 21.57 -4.10 -8.97
CA THR A 158 20.71 -2.98 -9.36
C THR A 158 21.03 -2.57 -10.78
N LEU A 159 20.02 -2.63 -11.65
CA LEU A 159 20.06 -2.13 -13.01
C LEU A 159 19.45 -0.73 -13.06
N THR A 160 20.27 0.27 -13.34
CA THR A 160 19.83 1.66 -13.55
C THR A 160 19.77 1.96 -15.04
N SER A 161 18.60 2.38 -15.54
CA SER A 161 18.42 2.70 -16.96
C SER A 161 17.12 3.49 -17.22
N LYS A 162 17.09 4.26 -18.31
CA LYS A 162 15.86 4.84 -18.86
C LYS A 162 14.85 3.77 -19.30
N HIS A 163 15.31 2.56 -19.57
CA HIS A 163 14.48 1.43 -19.97
C HIS A 163 13.78 0.74 -18.78
N CYS A 164 14.20 1.04 -17.55
CA CYS A 164 13.51 0.65 -16.33
C CYS A 164 12.33 1.59 -16.00
N CYS A 165 12.19 2.70 -16.72
CA CYS A 165 11.09 3.63 -16.56
C CYS A 165 9.83 3.15 -17.29
N THR A 166 8.67 3.42 -16.70
CA THR A 166 7.37 3.14 -17.31
C THR A 166 7.19 4.05 -18.53
N LYS A 167 7.01 3.43 -19.70
CA LYS A 167 6.52 4.16 -20.88
C LYS A 167 5.00 4.20 -20.74
N SER A 168 4.44 5.38 -20.49
CA SER A 168 3.00 5.54 -20.48
C SER A 168 2.44 4.98 -21.78
N PRO A 169 1.36 4.16 -21.73
CA PRO A 169 0.59 3.89 -22.93
C PRO A 169 0.17 5.24 -23.50
N GLY A 170 0.17 5.43 -24.82
CA GLY A 170 -0.40 6.64 -25.42
C GLY A 170 -1.81 6.95 -24.88
N PRO A 171 -2.33 8.17 -25.09
CA PRO A 171 -3.45 8.74 -24.34
C PRO A 171 -4.70 7.88 -24.43
N ASN A 172 -4.81 6.94 -23.50
CA ASN A 172 -6.03 6.25 -23.12
C ASN A 172 -6.30 6.69 -21.68
N PRO A 173 -7.57 6.94 -21.33
CA PRO A 173 -7.91 7.59 -20.09
C PRO A 173 -7.43 6.75 -18.91
N ASP A 174 -6.48 7.29 -18.15
CA ASP A 174 -6.00 6.75 -16.88
C ASP A 174 -7.21 6.37 -16.00
N PRO A 175 -7.45 5.09 -15.66
CA PRO A 175 -8.46 4.73 -14.66
C PRO A 175 -8.04 5.14 -13.23
N CYS A 176 -6.81 5.62 -13.04
CA CYS A 176 -6.23 5.93 -11.73
C CYS A 176 -6.07 7.43 -11.44
N LYS A 177 -6.38 8.33 -12.38
CA LYS A 177 -6.61 9.75 -12.02
C LYS A 177 -8.05 9.90 -11.55
N HIS A 178 -8.32 9.47 -10.31
CA HIS A 178 -9.48 9.98 -9.60
C HIS A 178 -9.32 11.50 -9.50
N SER A 179 -10.10 12.18 -10.34
CA SER A 179 -10.12 13.63 -10.46
C SER A 179 -10.22 14.26 -9.07
N HIS A 180 -9.42 15.28 -8.78
CA HIS A 180 -9.52 16.11 -7.57
C HIS A 180 -10.96 16.60 -7.30
N ARG A 181 -11.84 16.59 -8.31
CA ARG A 181 -13.28 16.86 -8.19
C ARG A 181 -14.08 15.80 -7.42
N GLU A 182 -13.67 14.54 -7.40
CA GLU A 182 -14.39 13.48 -6.65
C GLU A 182 -14.05 13.49 -5.16
N TRP A 183 -12.80 13.83 -4.83
CA TRP A 183 -12.37 14.05 -3.45
C TRP A 183 -13.12 15.21 -2.79
N LEU A 184 -13.35 16.30 -3.53
CA LEU A 184 -14.17 17.41 -3.03
C LEU A 184 -15.60 16.96 -2.71
N ILE A 185 -16.20 16.07 -3.51
CA ILE A 185 -17.53 15.55 -3.25
C ILE A 185 -17.54 14.69 -1.98
N ILE A 186 -16.54 13.82 -1.79
CA ILE A 186 -16.42 12.99 -0.58
C ILE A 186 -16.23 13.86 0.66
N ILE A 187 -15.38 14.89 0.59
CA ILE A 187 -15.15 15.85 1.67
C ILE A 187 -16.42 16.65 1.97
N ILE A 188 -17.14 17.13 0.95
CA ILE A 188 -18.40 17.87 1.12
C ILE A 188 -19.47 16.97 1.75
N LEU A 189 -19.62 15.73 1.27
CA LEU A 189 -20.57 14.76 1.82
C LEU A 189 -20.24 14.41 3.28
N SER A 190 -18.95 14.24 3.61
CA SER A 190 -18.54 13.99 5.00
C SER A 190 -18.83 15.19 5.90
N CYS A 191 -18.54 16.42 5.45
CA CYS A 191 -18.87 17.64 6.19
C CYS A 191 -20.38 17.81 6.41
N ILE A 192 -21.21 17.49 5.41
CA ILE A 192 -22.67 17.52 5.53
C ILE A 192 -23.14 16.51 6.58
N MET A 193 -22.63 15.27 6.53
CA MET A 193 -22.99 14.23 7.49
C MET A 193 -22.61 14.61 8.93
N VAL A 194 -21.41 15.16 9.14
CA VAL A 194 -20.98 15.67 10.45
C VAL A 194 -21.88 16.81 10.92
N SER A 195 -22.23 17.75 10.04
CA SER A 195 -23.11 18.87 10.37
C SER A 195 -24.51 18.42 10.78
N LEU A 196 -25.09 17.44 10.06
CA LEU A 196 -26.39 16.86 10.40
C LEU A 196 -26.36 16.15 11.75
N LEU A 197 -25.29 15.42 12.07
CA LEU A 197 -25.12 14.77 13.37
C LEU A 197 -25.06 15.78 14.51
N VAL A 198 -24.32 16.89 14.33
CA VAL A 198 -24.26 17.97 15.33
C VAL A 198 -25.64 18.57 15.57
N LEU A 199 -26.42 18.83 14.51
CA LEU A 199 -27.79 19.36 14.62
C LEU A 199 -28.72 18.39 15.37
N ILE A 200 -28.62 17.09 15.12
CA ILE A 200 -29.39 16.05 15.83
C ILE A 200 -29.01 16.02 17.32
N ILE A 201 -27.73 16.16 17.65
CA ILE A 201 -27.26 16.20 19.05
C ILE A 201 -27.79 17.45 19.75
N LEU A 202 -27.66 18.63 19.13
CA LEU A 202 -28.12 19.90 19.71
C LEU A 202 -29.64 19.92 19.93
N SER A 203 -30.42 19.47 18.94
CA SER A 203 -31.88 19.35 19.07
C SER A 203 -32.28 18.39 20.20
N SER A 204 -31.58 17.25 20.34
CA SER A 204 -31.81 16.30 21.43
C SER A 204 -31.53 16.91 22.80
N ILE A 205 -30.44 17.68 22.95
CA ILE A 205 -30.11 18.40 24.18
C ILE A 205 -31.21 19.42 24.52
N ILE A 206 -31.64 20.22 23.54
CA ILE A 206 -32.70 21.22 23.73
C ILE A 206 -34.00 20.54 24.21
N ILE A 207 -34.41 19.44 23.56
CA ILE A 207 -35.61 18.68 23.96
C ILE A 207 -35.47 18.16 25.40
N CYS A 208 -34.31 17.59 25.75
CA CYS A 208 -34.03 17.14 27.12
C CYS A 208 -34.12 18.27 28.15
N LEU A 209 -33.62 19.47 27.82
CA LEU A 209 -33.69 20.64 28.68
C LEU A 209 -35.14 21.14 28.86
N GLN A 210 -35.93 21.17 27.79
CA GLN A 210 -37.35 21.54 27.86
C GLN A 210 -38.15 20.57 28.74
N ILE A 211 -37.94 19.26 28.59
CA ILE A 211 -38.58 18.23 29.43
C ILE A 211 -38.16 18.37 30.89
N ARG A 212 -36.90 18.72 31.16
CA ARG A 212 -36.41 18.94 32.53
C ARG A 212 -37.03 20.19 33.16
N ASN A 213 -37.15 21.28 32.41
CA ASN A 213 -37.79 22.51 32.87
C ASN A 213 -39.27 22.30 33.20
N ASN A 214 -40.00 21.60 32.33
CA ASN A 214 -41.42 21.28 32.54
C ASN A 214 -41.68 20.35 33.73
N ARG A 215 -40.70 19.51 34.11
CA ARG A 215 -40.79 18.71 35.35
C ARG A 215 -40.61 19.56 36.60
N ASN A 216 -39.77 20.59 36.56
CA ASN A 216 -39.55 21.48 37.71
C ASN A 216 -40.76 22.39 37.99
N THR A 217 -41.48 22.85 36.96
CA THR A 217 -42.70 23.65 37.13
C THR A 217 -43.84 22.85 37.78
N SER A 218 -43.96 21.55 37.51
CA SER A 218 -44.99 20.69 38.12
C SER A 218 -44.77 20.40 39.61
N LEU A 219 -43.57 20.60 40.16
CA LEU A 219 -43.24 20.34 41.57
C LEU A 219 -43.55 21.52 42.52
N THR A 220 -43.90 22.70 41.99
CA THR A 220 -44.14 23.91 42.82
C THR A 220 -45.62 24.11 43.17
N THR A 221 -46.54 23.30 42.62
CA THR A 221 -48.00 23.57 42.67
C THR A 221 -48.79 22.68 43.62
N THR A 222 -48.16 22.00 44.58
CA THR A 222 -48.86 21.14 45.56
C THR A 222 -48.36 21.36 46.99
N ILE A 223 -48.68 22.53 47.56
CA ILE A 223 -48.83 22.68 49.02
C ILE A 223 -50.22 23.25 49.31
N PRO A 224 -51.26 22.42 49.55
CA PRO A 224 -52.52 22.92 50.09
C PRO A 224 -52.35 23.29 51.56
N ASN A 225 -52.62 24.57 51.85
CA ASN A 225 -52.62 25.17 53.18
C ASN A 225 -53.81 24.62 54.02
N PRO A 226 -53.59 24.09 55.25
CA PRO A 226 -54.69 23.59 56.09
C PRO A 226 -55.53 24.74 56.67
N LYS A 227 -56.81 24.80 56.30
CA LYS A 227 -57.80 25.71 56.91
C LYS A 227 -58.26 25.19 58.28
N VAL A 228 -58.21 26.10 59.23
CA VAL A 228 -58.64 25.99 60.63
C VAL A 228 -60.11 26.42 60.79
N SER A 229 -60.81 25.76 61.73
CA SER A 229 -62.10 26.09 62.40
C SER A 229 -63.38 26.07 61.54
N GLU A 230 -64.55 25.64 62.02
CA GLU A 230 -65.25 26.12 63.21
C GLU A 230 -66.40 25.17 63.65
N LYS A 231 -66.70 25.12 64.96
CA LYS A 231 -67.79 24.38 65.61
C LYS A 231 -69.11 25.18 65.61
N LYS A 232 -70.27 24.50 65.49
CA LYS A 232 -71.54 24.66 66.27
C LYS A 232 -72.62 23.77 65.62
N SER A 233 -73.20 22.76 66.28
CA SER A 233 -74.22 22.76 67.35
C SER A 233 -75.58 23.34 66.92
N TYR A 234 -76.58 22.47 66.75
CA TYR A 234 -78.04 22.57 67.01
C TYR A 234 -78.60 21.13 66.73
N GLY A 235 -79.56 20.54 67.42
CA GLY A 235 -80.65 21.06 68.25
C GLY A 235 -82.00 20.57 67.68
N THR A 236 -82.44 19.40 68.16
CA THR A 236 -83.79 18.83 68.41
C THR A 236 -85.10 19.27 67.70
N LEU A 237 -86.02 18.28 67.62
CA LEU A 237 -87.52 18.30 67.56
C LEU A 237 -88.14 18.61 66.17
N ASN A 238 -89.15 17.91 65.64
CA ASN A 238 -90.11 16.90 66.11
C ASN A 238 -90.31 15.81 65.04
#